data_AF-A0AAE3TQE6-F1
#
_entry.id   AF-A0AAE3TQE6-F1
#
_cell.length_a   1.000
_cell.length_b   1.000
_cell.length_c   1.000
_cell.angle_alpha   90.00
_cell.angle_beta   90.00
_cell.angle_gamma   90.00
#
_symmetry.space_group_name_H-M   'P 1'
#
loop_
_entity.id
_entity.type
_entity.pdbx_description
1 polymer ?
#
loop_
_entity_poly.entity_id
_entity_poly.type
_entity_poly.pdbx_seq_one_letter_code
_entity_poly.pdbx_strand_id
1 'polypeptide(L)' 'MSEFFTPDVPVFVGASVAVLCWFVAALLWVTAPSSTVLGGLTLAFVGLGGSFLALGLLVGGVVWVRDS' A
#
# COMPACT_ATOMS: atom_id res chain seq x y z
N MET A 1 -31.05 5.43 -6.03
CA MET A 1 -30.30 5.02 -4.83
C MET A 1 -28.91 4.56 -5.25
N SER A 2 -28.12 5.48 -5.80
CA SER A 2 -26.71 5.24 -6.13
C SER A 2 -25.89 5.83 -4.99
N GLU A 3 -25.86 5.12 -3.87
CA GLU A 3 -24.92 5.43 -2.79
C GLU A 3 -23.54 5.19 -3.35
N PHE A 4 -22.92 6.31 -3.71
CA PHE A 4 -21.56 6.46 -4.14
C PHE A 4 -20.70 5.92 -2.97
N PHE A 5 -20.33 4.64 -3.06
CA PHE A 5 -19.34 3.90 -2.26
C PHE A 5 -17.94 4.54 -2.46
N THR A 6 -17.84 5.83 -2.18
CA THR A 6 -16.68 6.68 -2.43
C THR A 6 -15.63 6.67 -1.32
N PRO A 7 -15.95 6.49 -0.01
CA PRO A 7 -14.90 6.52 1.01
C PRO A 7 -13.94 5.31 0.89
N ASP A 8 -14.35 4.23 0.22
CA ASP A 8 -13.51 3.05 0.01
C ASP A 8 -12.51 3.20 -1.13
N VAL A 9 -12.74 4.09 -2.10
CA VAL A 9 -11.84 4.26 -3.25
C VAL A 9 -10.40 4.63 -2.83
N PRO A 10 -10.15 5.62 -1.95
CA PRO A 10 -8.78 5.93 -1.52
C PRO A 10 -8.13 4.79 -0.73
N VAL A 11 -8.91 4.06 0.08
CA VAL A 11 -8.42 2.91 0.84
C VAL A 11 -8.10 1.73 -0.09
N PHE A 12 -8.97 1.47 -1.07
CA PHE A 12 -8.81 0.42 -2.07
C PHE A 12 -7.58 0.67 -2.96
N VAL A 13 -7.39 1.91 -3.41
CA VAL A 13 -6.21 2.29 -4.19
C VAL A 13 -4.95 2.15 -3.33
N GLY A 14 -4.96 2.66 -2.10
CA GLY A 14 -3.82 2.53 -1.17
C GLY A 14 -3.46 1.07 -0.88
N ALA A 15 -4.45 0.23 -0.58
CA ALA A 15 -4.27 -1.20 -0.33
C ALA A 15 -3.77 -1.95 -1.58
N SER A 16 -4.31 -1.65 -2.77
CA SER A 16 -3.89 -2.28 -4.02
C SER A 16 -2.42 -1.98 -4.34
N VAL A 17 -2.00 -0.72 -4.19
CA VAL A 17 -0.59 -0.32 -4.37
C VAL A 17 0.32 -0.96 -3.32
N ALA A 18 -0.15 -1.05 -2.07
CA ALA A 18 0.58 -1.72 -0.99
C ALA A 18 0.83 -3.20 -1.28
N VAL A 19 -0.20 -3.92 -1.73
CA VAL A 19 -0.11 -5.33 -2.12
C VAL A 19 0.86 -5.53 -3.27
N LEU A 20 0.83 -4.66 -4.30
CA LEU A 20 1.79 -4.72 -5.40
C LEU A 20 3.24 -4.50 -4.92
N CYS A 21 3.47 -3.53 -4.04
CA CYS A 21 4.80 -3.30 -3.47
C CYS A 21 5.30 -4.48 -2.64
N TRP A 22 4.44 -5.07 -1.80
CA TRP A 22 4.79 -6.25 -1.01
C TRP A 22 5.00 -7.50 -1.87
N PHE A 23 4.25 -7.64 -2.96
CA PHE A 23 4.46 -8.71 -3.93
C PHE A 23 5.84 -8.60 -4.61
N VAL A 24 6.22 -7.39 -5.04
CA VAL A 24 7.57 -7.14 -5.59
C VAL A 24 8.64 -7.42 -4.54
N ALA A 25 8.46 -6.97 -3.30
CA ALA A 25 9.38 -7.29 -2.20
C ALA A 25 9.54 -8.81 -1.98
N ALA A 26 8.44 -9.56 -2.00
CA ALA A 26 8.48 -11.01 -1.87
C ALA A 26 9.22 -11.69 -3.03
N LEU A 27 9.01 -11.23 -4.27
CA LEU A 27 9.74 -11.74 -5.43
C LEU A 27 11.24 -11.44 -5.34
N LEU A 28 11.62 -10.23 -4.91
CA LEU A 28 13.02 -9.84 -4.72
C LEU A 28 13.69 -10.69 -3.63
N TRP A 29 12.96 -10.97 -2.55
CA TRP A 29 13.44 -11.84 -1.47
C TRP A 29 13.69 -13.28 -1.94
N VAL A 30 12.75 -13.84 -2.72
CA VAL A 30 12.84 -15.23 -3.22
C VAL A 30 13.93 -15.38 -4.27
N THR A 31 14.13 -14.39 -5.14
CA THR A 31 15.05 -14.49 -6.28
C THR A 31 16.53 -14.35 -5.92
N ALA A 32 16.88 -13.68 -4.81
CA ALA A 32 18.28 -13.48 -4.44
C ALA A 32 18.48 -13.12 -2.95
N PRO A 33 18.30 -14.06 -2.02
CA PRO A 33 18.34 -13.80 -0.58
C PRO A 33 19.73 -13.37 -0.05
N SER A 34 20.81 -13.61 -0.79
CA SER A 34 22.19 -13.33 -0.36
C SER A 34 22.74 -11.99 -0.84
N SER A 35 21.98 -11.24 -1.65
CA SER A 35 22.40 -9.97 -2.22
C SER A 35 22.03 -8.81 -1.29
N THR A 36 23.03 -8.08 -0.79
CA THR A 36 22.82 -6.88 0.06
C THR A 36 22.03 -5.78 -0.67
N VAL A 37 22.22 -5.66 -2.00
CA VAL A 37 21.50 -4.70 -2.83
C VAL A 37 20.02 -5.06 -2.96
N LEU A 38 19.70 -6.35 -3.17
CA LEU A 38 18.32 -6.83 -3.28
C LEU A 38 17.60 -6.85 -1.93
N GLY A 39 18.32 -7.09 -0.83
CA GLY A 39 17.80 -6.92 0.53
C GLY A 39 17.39 -5.47 0.83
N GLY A 40 18.23 -4.50 0.47
CA GLY A 40 17.90 -3.07 0.61
C GLY A 40 16.69 -2.66 -0.24
N LEU A 41 16.62 -3.13 -1.48
CA LEU A 41 15.47 -2.92 -2.38
C LEU A 41 14.18 -3.52 -1.83
N THR A 42 14.25 -4.74 -1.27
CA THR A 42 13.11 -5.42 -0.63
C THR A 42 12.56 -4.57 0.52
N LEU A 43 13.43 -4.08 1.42
CA LEU A 43 13.03 -3.21 2.52
C LEU A 43 12.42 -1.89 2.03
N ALA A 44 12.97 -1.29 0.97
CA ALA A 44 12.41 -0.09 0.37
C ALA A 44 10.99 -0.32 -0.17
N PHE A 45 10.74 -1.44 -0.86
CA PHE A 45 9.39 -1.79 -1.34
C PHE A 45 8.42 -2.12 -0.20
N VAL A 46 8.88 -2.78 0.87
CA VAL A 46 8.04 -3.00 2.06
C VAL A 46 7.63 -1.67 2.71
N GLY A 47 8.57 -0.73 2.85
CA GLY A 47 8.32 0.59 3.39
C GLY A 47 7.40 1.44 2.50
N LEU A 48 7.60 1.40 1.19
CA LEU A 48 6.72 2.06 0.22
C LEU A 48 5.30 1.51 0.32
N GLY A 49 5.13 0.18 0.33
CA GLY A 49 3.81 -0.44 0.45
C GLY A 49 3.08 -0.04 1.74
N GLY A 50 3.79 -0.04 2.87
CA GLY A 50 3.23 0.44 4.15
C GLY A 50 2.85 1.92 4.12
N SER A 51 3.65 2.76 3.44
CA SER A 51 3.38 4.20 3.31
C SER A 51 2.13 4.48 2.47
N PHE A 52 1.93 3.76 1.37
CA PHE A 52 0.71 3.88 0.55
C PHE A 52 -0.53 3.39 1.28
N LEU A 53 -0.42 2.31 2.07
CA LEU A 53 -1.52 1.85 2.91
C LEU A 53 -1.88 2.90 3.96
N ALA A 54 -0.89 3.47 4.65
CA ALA A 54 -1.10 4.52 5.65
C ALA A 54 -1.76 5.76 5.03
N LEU A 55 -1.32 6.20 3.85
CA LEU A 55 -1.95 7.31 3.13
C LEU A 55 -3.39 6.99 2.72
N GLY A 56 -3.67 5.78 2.22
CA GLY A 56 -5.02 5.35 1.88
C GLY A 56 -5.96 5.39 3.08
N LEU A 57 -5.51 4.91 4.24
CA LEU A 57 -6.28 4.95 5.50
C LEU A 57 -6.45 6.39 6.03
N LEU A 58 -5.42 7.22 5.97
CA LEU A 58 -5.50 8.64 6.38
C LEU A 58 -6.51 9.40 5.52
N VAL A 59 -6.45 9.25 4.20
CA VAL A 59 -7.37 9.91 3.27
C VAL A 59 -8.79 9.38 3.45
N GLY A 60 -8.97 8.06 3.57
CA GLY A 60 -10.27 7.44 3.85
C GLY A 60 -10.88 7.93 5.17
N GLY A 61 -10.07 8.04 6.23
CA GLY A 61 -10.49 8.58 7.52
C GLY A 61 -10.86 10.06 7.48
N VAL A 62 -10.09 10.89 6.75
CA VAL A 62 -10.40 12.32 6.58
C VAL A 62 -11.71 12.53 5.81
N VAL A 63 -11.97 11.72 4.79
CA VAL A 63 -13.24 11.76 4.05
C VAL A 63 -14.39 11.37 4.99
N TRP A 64 -14.24 10.27 5.74
CA TRP A 64 -15.26 9.82 6.69
C TRP A 64 -15.62 10.87 7.75
N VAL A 65 -14.62 11.55 8.34
CA VAL A 65 -14.84 12.63 9.33
C VAL A 65 -15.51 13.86 8.72
N ARG A 66 -15.29 14.15 7.43
CA ARG A 66 -15.95 15.28 6.76
C ARG A 66 -17.43 15.03 6.50
N ASP A 67 -17.81 13.76 6.33
CA ASP A 67 -19.17 13.35 5.98
C ASP A 67 -20.04 13.02 7.21
N SER A 68 -19.45 12.98 8.41
CA SER A 68 -20.12 12.75 9.72
C SER A 68 -20.53 14.04 10.42
#